data_AF-A0A1B3E0X4-F1
#
_entry.id   AF-A0A1B3E0X4-F1
#
_cell.length_a   1.000
_cell.length_b   1.000
_cell.length_c   1.000
_cell.angle_alpha   90.00
_cell.angle_beta   90.00
_cell.angle_gamma   90.00
#
_symmetry.space_group_name_H-M   'P 1'
#
loop_
_entity.id
_entity.type
_entity.pdbx_description
1 polymer ?
#
loop_
_entity_poly.entity_id
_entity_poly.type
_entity_poly.pdbx_seq_one_letter_code
_entity_poly.pdbx_strand_id
1 'polypeptide(L)'
;MPLELSLRSKTLVLLGACLLSVLLPALVGLGLLSDRLGELGAPTAPAWLMALPPTAAVLAWLLGGWLIQQRLVAPLGQLTGYVERLGQGSASERLRLDRRDELGRLAAAANVLNDRLSDTFASLGQGTRQLDRASDELSTIASHFGQGIQEQNQRTDQVATAMEEMSAAAQEVAGATAQAARAADDAEQAAQQGEQAMVGMVSCINDVRDEITSTARVIHQLEVDSGRIGEVLEVIHSIAEQTNLLALNAAIEAARAGESGRGFAVVADEVRNLAQRTAQSTAEINAIIAAVQKGAASAVQAIESGRRSSEKGVE
;
A
#
# COMPACT_ATOMS: atom_id res chain seq x y z
N MET A 1 -2.22 0.18 80.20
CA MET A 1 -0.99 0.50 80.95
C MET A 1 -1.24 1.74 81.79
N PRO A 2 -1.54 1.62 83.10
CA PRO A 2 -1.71 2.77 83.97
C PRO A 2 -0.36 3.05 84.65
N LEU A 3 0.41 3.97 84.09
CA LEU A 3 1.66 4.44 84.73
C LEU A 3 1.81 5.96 84.56
N GLU A 4 0.70 6.67 84.62
CA GLU A 4 0.64 8.13 84.67
C GLU A 4 0.12 8.56 86.04
N LEU A 5 0.84 8.18 87.10
CA LEU A 5 0.89 9.05 88.28
C LEU A 5 1.52 10.35 87.79
N SER A 6 0.64 11.30 87.44
CA SER A 6 0.96 12.64 86.96
C SER A 6 2.22 13.15 87.66
N LEU A 7 3.14 13.81 86.93
CA LEU A 7 4.29 14.47 87.54
C LEU A 7 3.91 15.24 88.82
N ARG A 8 2.68 15.78 88.87
CA ARG A 8 2.09 16.43 90.05
C ARG A 8 1.96 15.51 91.27
N SER A 9 1.54 14.25 91.12
CA SER A 9 1.42 13.33 92.26
C SER A 9 2.79 12.84 92.73
N LYS A 10 3.73 12.58 91.81
CA LYS A 10 5.10 12.22 92.17
C LYS A 10 5.83 13.38 92.85
N THR A 11 5.61 14.62 92.41
CA THR A 11 6.18 15.80 93.07
C THR A 11 5.52 16.04 94.43
N LEU A 12 4.21 15.85 94.58
CA LEU A 12 3.52 15.90 95.88
C LEU A 12 4.06 14.86 96.88
N VAL A 13 4.32 13.63 96.43
CA VAL A 13 4.88 12.55 97.27
C VAL A 13 6.34 12.84 97.64
N LEU A 14 7.18 13.24 96.68
CA LEU A 14 8.60 13.58 96.92
C LEU A 14 8.75 14.81 97.81
N LEU A 15 7.94 15.83 97.55
CA LEU A 15 7.84 16.98 98.44
C LEU A 15 7.46 16.45 99.82
N GLY A 16 6.34 15.74 99.96
CA GLY A 16 5.81 15.32 101.28
C GLY A 16 6.81 14.51 102.10
N ALA A 17 7.59 13.64 101.44
CA ALA A 17 8.69 12.91 102.07
C ALA A 17 9.84 13.84 102.52
N CYS A 18 10.18 14.86 101.73
CA CYS A 18 11.16 15.90 102.12
C CYS A 18 10.66 16.79 103.27
N LEU A 19 9.36 17.09 103.34
CA LEU A 19 8.79 17.82 104.48
C LEU A 19 9.00 17.01 105.76
N LEU A 20 8.66 15.72 105.71
CA LEU A 20 8.77 14.82 106.84
C LEU A 20 10.23 14.69 107.32
N SER A 21 11.18 14.56 106.39
CA SER A 21 12.61 14.44 106.73
C SER A 21 13.24 15.72 107.28
N VAL A 22 12.69 16.90 107.01
CA VAL A 22 13.16 18.18 107.57
C VAL A 22 12.44 18.51 108.89
N LEU A 23 11.14 18.23 108.99
CA LEU A 23 10.35 18.50 110.20
C LEU A 23 10.72 17.57 111.36
N LEU A 24 10.94 16.28 111.12
CA LEU A 24 11.26 15.31 112.19
C LEU A 24 12.51 15.72 112.98
N PRO A 25 13.68 15.96 112.36
CA PRO A 25 14.88 16.36 113.09
C PRO A 25 14.76 17.78 113.67
N ALA A 26 13.99 18.69 113.06
CA ALA A 26 13.75 20.01 113.63
C ALA A 26 12.89 19.94 114.90
N LEU A 27 11.83 19.11 114.91
CA LEU A 27 11.00 18.85 116.10
C LEU A 27 11.77 18.11 117.19
N VAL A 28 12.54 17.08 116.82
CA VAL A 28 13.36 16.31 117.78
C VAL A 28 14.48 17.18 118.35
N GLY A 29 15.15 17.99 117.53
CA GLY A 29 16.16 18.94 117.98
C GLY A 29 15.59 20.01 118.90
N LEU A 30 14.38 20.50 118.63
CA LEU A 30 13.68 21.44 119.51
C LEU A 30 13.28 20.80 120.85
N GLY A 31 12.85 19.53 120.83
CA GLY A 31 12.57 18.74 122.03
C GLY A 31 13.81 18.51 122.90
N LEU A 32 14.93 18.11 122.28
CA LEU A 32 16.21 17.93 122.99
C LEU A 32 16.78 19.23 123.56
N LEU A 33 16.61 20.35 122.85
CA LEU A 33 17.01 21.69 123.33
C LEU A 33 16.13 22.14 124.49
N SER A 34 14.82 21.84 124.45
CA SER A 34 13.88 22.09 125.55
C SER A 34 14.28 21.33 126.82
N ASP A 35 14.59 20.04 126.70
CA ASP A 35 15.04 19.21 127.84
C ASP A 35 16.36 19.72 128.41
N ARG A 36 17.33 20.04 127.54
CA ARG A 36 18.65 20.59 127.93
C ARG A 36 18.56 21.94 128.64
N LEU A 37 17.64 22.82 128.23
CA LEU A 37 17.41 24.11 128.89
C LEU A 37 16.72 23.95 130.26
N GLY A 38 15.91 22.90 130.43
CA GLY A 38 15.28 22.54 131.71
C GLY A 38 16.28 22.07 132.77
N GLU A 39 17.33 21.32 132.39
CA GLU A 39 18.38 20.87 133.32
C GLU A 39 19.34 21.99 133.78
N LEU A 40 19.47 23.08 133.02
CA LEU A 40 20.43 24.16 133.26
C LEU A 40 19.87 25.35 134.09
N GLY A 41 18.61 25.31 134.51
CA GLY A 41 18.00 26.36 135.35
C GLY A 41 17.93 27.75 134.69
N ALA A 42 18.02 27.83 133.37
CA ALA A 42 17.91 29.08 132.61
C ALA A 42 16.46 29.60 132.61
N PRO A 43 16.22 30.93 132.59
CA PRO A 43 14.87 31.46 132.43
C PRO A 43 14.27 30.92 131.12
N THR A 44 13.08 30.35 131.21
CA THR A 44 12.38 29.79 130.05
C THR A 44 12.18 30.90 129.01
N ALA A 45 12.88 30.80 127.88
CA ALA A 45 12.63 31.66 126.74
C ALA A 45 11.13 31.53 126.37
N PRO A 46 10.45 32.63 126.02
CA PRO A 46 9.02 32.58 125.83
C PRO A 46 8.67 31.62 124.67
N ALA A 47 7.66 30.78 124.86
CA ALA A 47 7.34 29.64 123.98
C ALA A 47 7.21 29.99 122.48
N TRP A 48 6.94 31.25 122.14
CA TRP A 48 6.89 31.72 120.76
C TRP A 48 8.25 31.72 120.05
N LEU A 49 9.37 31.88 120.77
CA LEU A 49 10.73 31.87 120.21
C LEU A 49 11.16 30.46 119.75
N MET A 50 10.66 29.41 120.41
CA MET A 50 10.97 28.02 120.07
C MET A 50 10.18 27.51 118.85
N ALA A 51 9.02 28.11 118.54
CA ALA A 51 8.19 27.72 117.39
C ALA A 51 8.63 28.35 116.04
N LEU A 52 9.52 29.35 116.06
CA LEU A 52 9.99 30.05 114.85
C LEU A 52 10.82 29.18 113.87
N PRO A 53 11.83 28.41 114.29
CA PRO A 53 12.63 27.60 113.36
C PRO A 53 11.84 26.53 112.60
N PRO A 54 10.94 25.72 113.22
CA PRO A 54 10.15 24.75 112.46
C PRO A 54 9.15 25.42 111.53
N THR A 55 8.52 26.53 111.92
CA THR A 55 7.58 27.24 111.04
C THR A 55 8.27 27.86 109.82
N ALA A 56 9.46 28.44 110.00
CA ALA A 56 10.28 28.93 108.89
C ALA A 56 10.72 27.80 107.93
N ALA A 57 11.07 26.63 108.46
CA ALA A 57 11.43 25.46 107.65
C ALA A 57 10.25 24.95 106.82
N VAL A 58 9.04 24.89 107.40
CA VAL A 58 7.83 24.51 106.66
C VAL A 58 7.48 25.52 105.57
N LEU A 59 7.56 26.82 105.87
CA LEU A 59 7.32 27.87 104.88
C LEU A 59 8.34 27.84 103.74
N ALA A 60 9.63 27.64 104.04
CA ALA A 60 10.68 27.51 103.02
C ALA A 60 10.46 26.28 102.13
N TRP A 61 10.02 25.15 102.71
CA TRP A 61 9.70 23.95 101.94
C TRP A 61 8.43 24.11 101.08
N LEU A 62 7.37 24.73 101.61
CA LEU A 62 6.16 25.04 100.86
C LEU A 62 6.47 25.99 99.69
N LEU A 63 7.27 27.02 99.95
CA LEU A 63 7.72 27.97 98.94
C LEU A 63 8.61 27.29 97.89
N GLY A 64 9.57 26.44 98.31
CA GLY A 64 10.44 25.69 97.41
C GLY A 64 9.66 24.70 96.54
N GLY A 65 8.71 23.97 97.11
CA GLY A 65 7.83 23.07 96.37
C GLY A 65 6.93 23.81 95.38
N TRP A 66 6.34 24.94 95.79
CA TRP A 66 5.58 25.82 94.91
C TRP A 66 6.46 26.36 93.77
N LEU A 67 7.70 26.76 94.07
CA LEU A 67 8.64 27.28 93.09
C LEU A 67 9.08 26.19 92.09
N ILE A 68 9.39 24.97 92.54
CA ILE A 68 9.73 23.83 91.66
C ILE A 68 8.52 23.46 90.78
N GLN A 69 7.33 23.43 91.36
CA GLN A 69 6.10 23.13 90.62
C GLN A 69 5.85 24.15 89.51
N GLN A 70 6.02 25.44 89.80
CA GLN A 70 5.76 26.52 88.85
C GLN A 70 6.92 26.75 87.86
N ARG A 71 8.17 26.54 88.28
CA ARG A 71 9.37 26.81 87.48
C ARG A 71 9.92 25.59 86.75
N LEU A 72 9.65 24.35 87.15
CA LEU A 72 10.12 23.16 86.42
C LEU A 72 8.96 22.30 85.92
N VAL A 73 8.08 21.86 86.82
CA VAL A 73 7.12 20.78 86.54
C VAL A 73 6.07 21.20 85.52
N ALA A 74 5.42 22.36 85.73
CA ALA A 74 4.39 22.84 84.82
C ALA A 74 4.92 23.12 83.40
N PRO A 75 6.08 23.81 83.23
CA PRO A 75 6.68 24.02 81.90
C PRO A 75 7.15 22.72 81.22
N LEU A 76 7.67 21.75 81.98
CA LEU A 76 8.01 20.42 81.43
C LEU A 76 6.77 19.69 80.93
N GLY A 77 5.65 19.74 81.67
CA GLY A 77 4.38 19.15 81.22
C GLY A 77 3.84 19.80 79.94
N GLN A 78 4.05 21.10 79.76
CA GLN A 78 3.70 21.80 78.51
C GLN A 78 4.57 21.35 77.34
N LEU A 79 5.88 21.15 77.58
CA LEU A 79 6.82 20.64 76.57
C LEU A 79 6.51 19.21 76.16
N THR A 80 6.25 18.32 77.11
CA THR A 80 5.90 16.92 76.81
C THR A 80 4.60 16.84 76.04
N GLY A 81 3.55 17.54 76.49
CA GLY A 81 2.28 17.59 75.77
C GLY A 81 2.38 18.26 74.40
N TYR A 82 3.33 19.18 74.21
CA TYR A 82 3.62 19.74 72.88
C TYR A 82 4.25 18.71 71.95
N VAL A 83 5.28 18.00 72.39
CA VAL A 83 5.96 16.97 71.59
C VAL A 83 5.03 15.78 71.30
N GLU A 84 4.17 15.39 72.24
CA GLU A 84 3.13 14.37 71.99
C GLU A 84 2.15 14.80 70.89
N ARG A 85 1.70 16.07 70.91
CA ARG A 85 0.85 16.64 69.85
C ARG A 85 1.57 16.67 68.50
N LEU A 86 2.86 16.96 68.47
CA LEU A 86 3.68 16.87 67.25
C LEU A 86 3.72 15.43 66.71
N GLY A 87 3.92 14.44 67.59
CA GLY A 87 3.91 13.02 67.22
C GLY A 87 2.57 12.52 66.68
N GLN A 88 1.47 13.17 67.05
CA GLN A 88 0.13 12.90 66.54
C GLN A 88 -0.20 13.68 65.25
N GLY A 89 0.73 14.46 64.71
CA GLY A 89 0.54 15.23 63.47
C GLY A 89 -0.13 16.60 63.66
N SER A 90 -0.29 17.07 64.90
CA SER A 90 -0.81 18.42 65.19
C SER A 90 0.32 19.43 65.26
N ALA A 91 0.77 19.89 64.08
CA ALA A 91 1.93 20.78 63.91
C ALA A 91 1.57 22.29 63.90
N SER A 92 0.31 22.65 64.14
CA SER A 92 -0.18 23.99 63.80
C SER A 92 0.10 25.07 64.84
N GLU A 93 0.36 24.70 66.10
CA GLU A 93 0.60 25.66 67.17
C GLU A 93 2.08 25.70 67.56
N ARG A 94 2.61 26.90 67.83
CA ARG A 94 3.97 27.07 68.36
C ARG A 94 3.93 27.14 69.88
N LEU A 95 4.87 26.46 70.53
CA LEU A 95 5.02 26.53 71.97
C LEU A 95 5.67 27.86 72.36
N ARG A 96 4.93 28.72 73.08
CA ARG A 96 5.42 30.00 73.60
C ARG A 96 5.83 29.85 75.07
N LEU A 97 7.13 29.73 75.30
CA LEU A 97 7.74 29.73 76.64
C LEU A 97 8.77 30.87 76.69
N ASP A 98 8.42 31.98 77.36
CA ASP A 98 9.33 33.12 77.53
C ASP A 98 10.32 32.84 78.67
N ARG A 99 11.36 32.07 78.36
CA ARG A 99 12.42 31.66 79.30
C ARG A 99 13.78 31.66 78.61
N ARG A 100 14.82 32.01 79.38
CA ARG A 100 16.21 32.08 78.90
C ARG A 100 17.10 30.95 79.47
N ASP A 101 16.48 29.89 79.98
CA ASP A 101 17.15 28.72 80.55
C ASP A 101 17.06 27.49 79.62
N GLU A 102 17.50 26.33 80.10
CA GLU A 102 17.52 25.07 79.36
C GLU A 102 16.14 24.66 78.83
N LEU A 103 15.07 24.97 79.58
CA LEU A 103 13.70 24.69 79.16
C LEU A 103 13.25 25.62 78.02
N GLY A 104 13.69 26.89 78.05
CA GLY A 104 13.54 27.81 76.91
C GLY A 104 14.25 27.33 75.65
N ARG A 105 15.48 26.80 75.78
CA ARG A 105 16.22 26.20 74.65
C ARG A 105 15.51 24.96 74.10
N LEU A 106 14.97 24.10 74.97
CA LEU A 106 14.21 22.91 74.55
C LEU A 106 12.92 23.29 73.81
N ALA A 107 12.21 24.33 74.29
CA ALA A 107 11.03 24.86 73.60
C ALA A 107 11.36 25.40 72.20
N ALA A 108 12.47 26.15 72.07
CA ALA A 108 12.95 26.63 70.78
C ALA A 108 13.30 25.46 69.83
N ALA A 109 14.01 24.44 70.31
CA ALA A 109 14.33 23.25 69.51
C ALA A 109 13.08 22.48 69.07
N ALA A 110 12.07 22.34 69.94
CA ALA A 110 10.80 21.71 69.60
C ALA A 110 10.02 22.49 68.54
N ASN A 111 10.05 23.83 68.57
CA ASN A 111 9.46 24.66 67.52
C ASN A 111 10.20 24.51 66.17
N VAL A 112 11.53 24.41 66.17
CA VAL A 112 12.30 24.14 64.94
C VAL A 112 11.94 22.77 64.36
N LEU A 113 11.79 21.74 65.21
CA LEU A 113 11.34 20.42 64.78
C LEU A 113 9.93 20.49 64.17
N ASN A 114 9.01 21.24 64.77
CA ASN A 114 7.68 21.48 64.24
C ASN A 114 7.70 22.11 62.84
N ASP A 115 8.51 23.15 62.65
CA ASP A 115 8.66 23.81 61.35
C ASP A 115 9.18 22.81 60.30
N ARG A 116 10.20 22.00 60.62
CA ARG A 116 10.75 20.99 59.71
C ARG A 116 9.75 19.88 59.34
N LEU A 117 8.96 19.41 60.30
CA LEU A 117 7.90 18.44 60.03
C LEU A 117 6.80 19.04 59.13
N SER A 118 6.39 20.28 59.41
CA SER A 118 5.41 21.00 58.59
C SER A 118 5.88 21.17 57.15
N ASP A 119 7.14 21.58 56.94
CA ASP A 119 7.75 21.70 55.61
C ASP A 119 7.79 20.35 54.88
N THR A 120 8.10 19.27 55.61
CA THR A 120 8.16 17.92 55.05
C THR A 120 6.78 17.43 54.62
N PHE A 121 5.74 17.63 55.44
CA PHE A 121 4.37 17.28 55.08
C PHE A 121 3.83 18.14 53.93
N ALA A 122 4.16 19.43 53.89
CA ALA A 122 3.82 20.30 52.77
C ALA A 122 4.46 19.81 51.46
N SER A 123 5.75 19.44 51.51
CA SER A 123 6.50 18.90 50.37
C SER A 123 5.93 17.55 49.91
N LEU A 124 5.61 16.66 50.85
CA LEU A 124 4.99 15.37 50.56
C LEU A 124 3.61 15.56 49.91
N GLY A 125 2.78 16.46 50.44
CA GLY A 125 1.47 16.78 49.88
C GLY A 125 1.55 17.47 48.51
N GLN A 126 2.62 18.20 48.22
CA GLN A 126 2.90 18.68 46.86
C GLN A 126 3.30 17.52 45.93
N GLY A 127 4.15 16.61 46.39
CA GLY A 127 4.57 15.42 45.65
C GLY A 127 3.39 14.50 45.30
N THR A 128 2.50 14.21 46.26
CA THR A 128 1.28 13.42 46.02
C THR A 128 0.39 14.10 44.98
N ARG A 129 0.15 15.41 45.09
CA ARG A 129 -0.64 16.16 44.09
C ARG A 129 -0.01 16.16 42.70
N GLN A 130 1.31 16.14 42.61
CA GLN A 130 2.00 16.02 41.32
C GLN A 130 1.86 14.60 40.74
N LEU A 131 1.95 13.57 41.59
CA LEU A 131 1.74 12.19 41.19
C LEU A 131 0.31 11.91 40.71
N ASP A 132 -0.69 12.49 41.39
CA ASP A 132 -2.10 12.40 40.97
C ASP A 132 -2.27 13.00 39.57
N ARG A 133 -1.76 14.23 39.34
CA ARG A 133 -1.82 14.87 38.02
C ARG A 133 -1.13 14.06 36.93
N ALA A 134 0.07 13.55 37.21
CA ALA A 134 0.79 12.70 36.27
C ALA A 134 0.02 11.40 35.95
N SER A 135 -0.70 10.85 36.93
CA SER A 135 -1.52 9.65 36.74
C SER A 135 -2.76 9.93 35.87
N ASP A 136 -3.42 11.08 36.07
CA ASP A 136 -4.53 11.53 35.22
C ASP A 136 -4.07 11.80 33.78
N GLU A 137 -2.91 12.44 33.60
CA GLU A 137 -2.30 12.64 32.28
C GLU A 137 -1.99 11.30 31.61
N LEU A 138 -1.40 10.33 32.32
CA LEU A 138 -1.13 8.99 31.80
C LEU A 138 -2.42 8.25 31.42
N SER A 139 -3.49 8.38 32.21
CA SER A 139 -4.79 7.78 31.89
C SER A 139 -5.38 8.37 30.60
N THR A 140 -5.27 9.69 30.44
CA THR A 140 -5.71 10.39 29.23
C THR A 140 -4.91 9.95 28.00
N ILE A 141 -3.57 9.86 28.12
CA ILE A 141 -2.70 9.38 27.05
C ILE A 141 -3.03 7.92 26.69
N ALA A 142 -3.24 7.05 27.67
CA ALA A 142 -3.61 5.66 27.43
C ALA A 142 -4.96 5.53 26.70
N SER A 143 -5.93 6.39 27.03
CA SER A 143 -7.21 6.44 26.31
C SER A 143 -7.04 6.86 24.85
N HIS A 144 -6.26 7.91 24.57
CA HIS A 144 -5.93 8.32 23.21
C HIS A 144 -5.17 7.24 22.44
N PHE A 145 -4.25 6.54 23.09
CA PHE A 145 -3.52 5.44 22.48
C PHE A 145 -4.46 4.28 22.10
N GLY A 146 -5.43 3.95 22.96
CA GLY A 146 -6.47 2.97 22.65
C GLY A 146 -7.31 3.34 21.42
N GLN A 147 -7.71 4.61 21.30
CA GLN A 147 -8.43 5.11 20.12
C GLN A 147 -7.55 5.05 18.86
N GLY A 148 -6.29 5.47 18.97
CA GLY A 148 -5.33 5.42 17.85
C GLY A 148 -5.08 3.99 17.34
N ILE A 149 -5.00 3.01 18.24
CA ILE A 149 -4.90 1.58 17.87
C ILE A 149 -6.14 1.13 17.10
N GLN A 150 -7.34 1.54 17.53
CA GLN A 150 -8.57 1.17 16.83
C GLN A 150 -8.62 1.74 15.40
N GLU A 151 -8.23 3.01 15.22
CA GLU A 151 -8.11 3.62 13.90
C GLU A 151 -7.00 2.97 13.05
N GLN A 152 -5.89 2.57 13.66
CA GLN A 152 -4.81 1.88 12.98
C GLN A 152 -5.22 0.49 12.50
N ASN A 153 -5.99 -0.25 13.31
CA ASN A 153 -6.56 -1.54 12.91
C ASN A 153 -7.51 -1.38 11.72
N GLN A 154 -8.41 -0.39 11.76
CA GLN A 154 -9.30 -0.10 10.62
C GLN A 154 -8.53 0.23 9.34
N ARG A 155 -7.48 1.04 9.44
CA ARG A 155 -6.60 1.33 8.30
C ARG A 155 -5.86 0.08 7.80
N THR A 156 -5.46 -0.81 8.71
CA THR A 156 -4.80 -2.06 8.35
C THR A 156 -5.76 -2.99 7.61
N ASP A 157 -7.02 -3.10 8.04
CA ASP A 157 -8.05 -3.86 7.34
C ASP A 157 -8.29 -3.29 5.92
N GLN A 158 -8.36 -1.96 5.79
CA GLN A 158 -8.48 -1.31 4.48
C GLN A 158 -7.30 -1.61 3.56
N VAL A 159 -6.07 -1.61 4.09
CA VAL A 159 -4.88 -1.98 3.33
C VAL A 159 -4.95 -3.45 2.90
N ALA A 160 -5.40 -4.36 3.78
CA ALA A 160 -5.57 -5.77 3.43
C ALA A 160 -6.59 -5.94 2.28
N THR A 161 -7.74 -5.26 2.34
CA THR A 161 -8.72 -5.25 1.25
C THR A 161 -8.13 -4.70 -0.05
N ALA A 162 -7.40 -3.59 0.01
CA ALA A 162 -6.73 -3.02 -1.17
C ALA A 162 -5.69 -3.99 -1.77
N MET A 163 -5.01 -4.78 -0.94
CA MET A 163 -4.07 -5.81 -1.39
C MET A 163 -4.79 -6.99 -2.06
N GLU A 164 -5.97 -7.39 -1.57
CA GLU A 164 -6.81 -8.39 -2.22
C GLU A 164 -7.29 -7.92 -3.59
N GLU A 165 -7.79 -6.68 -3.70
CA GLU A 165 -8.17 -6.06 -4.97
C GLU A 165 -6.99 -5.97 -5.95
N MET A 166 -5.81 -5.56 -5.45
CA MET A 166 -4.59 -5.48 -6.26
C MET A 166 -4.15 -6.85 -6.76
N SER A 167 -4.27 -7.90 -5.94
CA SER A 167 -3.99 -9.27 -6.35
C SER A 167 -4.95 -9.76 -7.43
N ALA A 168 -6.25 -9.45 -7.30
CA ALA A 168 -7.25 -9.78 -8.30
C ALA A 168 -6.96 -9.07 -9.64
N ALA A 169 -6.65 -7.77 -9.60
CA ALA A 169 -6.28 -7.00 -10.78
C ALA A 169 -5.00 -7.55 -11.45
N ALA A 170 -4.00 -7.97 -10.68
CA ALA A 170 -2.79 -8.58 -11.22
C ALA A 170 -3.08 -9.91 -11.94
N GLN A 171 -4.00 -10.72 -11.41
CA GLN A 171 -4.45 -11.96 -12.07
C GLN A 171 -5.22 -11.68 -13.37
N GLU A 172 -6.06 -10.66 -13.38
CA GLU A 172 -6.78 -10.23 -14.58
C GLU A 172 -5.82 -9.74 -15.67
N VAL A 173 -4.83 -8.91 -15.31
CA VAL A 173 -3.78 -8.45 -16.24
C VAL A 173 -2.96 -9.62 -16.78
N ALA A 174 -2.61 -10.60 -15.96
CA ALA A 174 -1.92 -11.81 -16.41
C ALA A 174 -2.78 -12.61 -17.41
N GLY A 175 -4.08 -12.75 -17.14
CA GLY A 175 -5.03 -13.40 -18.04
C GLY A 175 -5.18 -12.68 -19.38
N ALA A 176 -5.31 -11.36 -19.35
CA ALA A 176 -5.38 -10.52 -20.56
C ALA A 176 -4.09 -10.62 -21.39
N THR A 177 -2.92 -10.61 -20.73
CA THR A 177 -1.62 -10.77 -21.40
C THR A 177 -1.49 -12.14 -22.07
N ALA A 178 -1.94 -13.20 -21.41
CA ALA A 178 -1.94 -14.55 -22.00
C ALA A 178 -2.88 -14.66 -23.21
N GLN A 179 -4.04 -14.00 -23.18
CA GLN A 179 -4.95 -13.93 -24.33
C GLN A 179 -4.34 -13.14 -25.49
N ALA A 180 -3.71 -11.99 -25.21
CA ALA A 180 -3.01 -11.19 -26.22
C ALA A 180 -1.87 -11.97 -26.89
N ALA A 181 -1.10 -12.74 -26.11
CA ALA A 181 -0.04 -13.60 -26.64
C ALA A 181 -0.60 -14.69 -27.58
N ARG A 182 -1.73 -15.32 -27.23
CA ARG A 182 -2.40 -16.29 -28.11
C ARG A 182 -2.91 -15.65 -29.40
N ALA A 183 -3.55 -14.48 -29.30
CA ALA A 183 -4.03 -13.77 -30.47
C ALA A 183 -2.88 -13.34 -31.42
N ALA A 184 -1.71 -13.02 -30.87
CA ALA A 184 -0.50 -12.74 -31.65
C ALA A 184 0.02 -13.99 -32.37
N ASP A 185 0.05 -15.16 -31.70
CA ASP A 185 0.44 -16.44 -32.30
C ASP A 185 -0.52 -16.85 -33.43
N ASP A 186 -1.83 -16.71 -33.21
CA ASP A 186 -2.86 -16.98 -34.23
C ASP A 186 -2.69 -16.06 -35.45
N ALA A 187 -2.38 -14.78 -35.22
CA ALA A 187 -2.13 -13.81 -36.30
C ALA A 187 -0.85 -14.13 -37.08
N GLU A 188 0.21 -14.57 -36.41
CA GLU A 188 1.45 -15.01 -37.05
C GLU A 188 1.22 -16.26 -37.91
N GLN A 189 0.49 -17.25 -37.39
CA GLN A 189 0.11 -18.43 -38.17
C GLN A 189 -0.73 -18.08 -39.40
N ALA A 190 -1.70 -17.17 -39.25
CA ALA A 190 -2.52 -16.70 -40.37
C ALA A 190 -1.67 -15.96 -41.42
N ALA A 191 -0.70 -15.15 -40.99
CA ALA A 191 0.23 -14.48 -41.89
C ALA A 191 1.11 -15.46 -42.66
N GLN A 192 1.64 -16.50 -41.99
CA GLN A 192 2.43 -17.55 -42.63
C GLN A 192 1.60 -18.37 -43.65
N GLN A 193 0.35 -18.68 -43.33
CA GLN A 193 -0.56 -19.33 -44.28
C GLN A 193 -0.86 -18.42 -45.48
N GLY A 194 -1.05 -17.12 -45.24
CA GLY A 194 -1.22 -16.12 -46.29
C GLY A 194 0.00 -16.02 -47.21
N GLU A 195 1.21 -16.05 -46.64
CA GLU A 195 2.47 -16.07 -47.41
C GLU A 195 2.55 -17.33 -48.30
N GLN A 196 2.25 -18.51 -47.76
CA GLN A 196 2.23 -19.74 -48.55
C GLN A 196 1.20 -19.70 -49.69
N ALA A 197 0.01 -19.14 -49.43
CA ALA A 197 -1.01 -18.95 -50.45
C ALA A 197 -0.54 -17.98 -51.57
N MET A 198 0.15 -16.90 -51.20
CA MET A 198 0.72 -15.95 -52.15
C MET A 198 1.82 -16.59 -53.02
N VAL A 199 2.71 -17.39 -52.42
CA VAL A 199 3.72 -18.16 -53.16
C VAL A 199 3.05 -19.11 -54.17
N GLY A 200 2.00 -19.82 -53.75
CA GLY A 200 1.21 -20.67 -54.64
C GLY A 200 0.53 -19.89 -55.78
N MET A 201 0.00 -18.71 -55.49
CA MET A 201 -0.62 -17.84 -56.49
C MET A 201 0.40 -17.35 -57.52
N VAL A 202 1.59 -16.93 -57.10
CA VAL A 202 2.68 -16.53 -58.02
C VAL A 202 3.09 -17.69 -58.91
N SER A 203 3.19 -18.92 -58.38
CA SER A 203 3.47 -20.11 -59.18
C SER A 203 2.38 -20.33 -60.25
N CYS A 204 1.11 -20.27 -59.86
CA CYS A 204 -0.01 -20.43 -60.78
C CYS A 204 -0.02 -19.37 -61.89
N ILE A 205 0.31 -18.10 -61.57
CA ILE A 205 0.39 -17.04 -62.59
C ILE A 205 1.55 -17.30 -63.57
N ASN A 206 2.68 -17.83 -63.09
CA ASN A 206 3.78 -18.24 -63.97
C ASN A 206 3.37 -19.40 -64.89
N ASP A 207 2.66 -20.40 -64.37
CA ASP A 207 2.14 -21.52 -65.17
C ASP A 207 1.18 -21.02 -66.26
N VAL A 208 0.26 -20.10 -65.91
CA VAL A 208 -0.64 -19.46 -66.87
C VAL A 208 0.12 -18.67 -67.93
N ARG A 209 1.18 -17.94 -67.57
CA ARG A 209 2.02 -17.21 -68.52
C ARG A 209 2.68 -18.16 -69.53
N ASP A 210 3.17 -19.29 -69.06
CA ASP A 210 3.83 -20.28 -69.90
C ASP A 210 2.81 -20.96 -70.85
N GLU A 211 1.59 -21.24 -70.37
CA GLU A 211 0.49 -21.76 -71.19
C GLU A 211 0.03 -20.75 -72.26
N ILE A 212 -0.07 -19.47 -71.91
CA ILE A 212 -0.36 -18.38 -72.87
C ILE A 212 0.71 -18.34 -73.97
N THR A 213 1.98 -18.47 -73.60
CA THR A 213 3.11 -18.48 -74.54
C THR A 213 3.05 -19.69 -75.48
N SER A 214 2.70 -20.86 -74.94
CA SER A 214 2.47 -22.07 -75.75
C SER A 214 1.32 -21.89 -76.73
N THR A 215 0.19 -21.37 -76.27
CA THR A 215 -1.00 -21.10 -77.08
C THR A 215 -0.69 -20.11 -78.21
N ALA A 216 0.05 -19.04 -77.92
CA ALA A 216 0.48 -18.07 -78.93
C ALA A 216 1.25 -18.73 -80.08
N ARG A 217 2.14 -19.68 -79.76
CA ARG A 217 2.93 -20.43 -80.74
C ARG A 217 2.04 -21.27 -81.65
N VAL A 218 1.03 -21.93 -81.10
CA VAL A 218 0.07 -22.75 -81.87
C VAL A 218 -0.75 -21.88 -82.82
N ILE A 219 -1.21 -20.72 -82.37
CA ILE A 219 -2.01 -19.81 -83.22
C ILE A 219 -1.14 -19.17 -84.32
N HIS A 220 0.10 -18.80 -84.02
CA HIS A 220 1.03 -18.31 -85.04
C HIS A 220 1.31 -19.38 -86.09
N GLN A 221 1.45 -20.65 -85.69
CA GLN A 221 1.59 -21.75 -86.64
C GLN A 221 0.34 -21.91 -87.52
N LEU A 222 -0.86 -21.79 -86.94
CA LEU A 222 -2.13 -21.81 -87.68
C LEU A 222 -2.23 -20.66 -88.71
N GLU A 223 -1.77 -19.47 -88.36
CA GLU A 223 -1.70 -18.32 -89.27
C GLU A 223 -0.80 -18.63 -90.48
N VAL A 224 0.41 -19.13 -90.24
CA VAL A 224 1.37 -19.52 -91.29
C VAL A 224 0.81 -20.61 -92.19
N ASP A 225 0.24 -21.67 -91.60
CA ASP A 225 -0.30 -22.79 -92.37
C ASP A 225 -1.54 -22.37 -93.19
N SER A 226 -2.38 -21.48 -92.65
CA SER A 226 -3.51 -20.90 -93.38
C SER A 226 -3.03 -20.02 -94.54
N GLY A 227 -1.94 -19.27 -94.37
CA GLY A 227 -1.25 -18.53 -95.44
C GLY A 227 -0.84 -19.44 -96.61
N ARG A 228 -0.17 -20.55 -96.28
CA ARG A 228 0.25 -21.54 -97.29
C ARG A 228 -0.94 -22.18 -98.01
N ILE A 229 -2.04 -22.45 -97.31
CA ILE A 229 -3.27 -22.94 -97.96
C ILE A 229 -3.83 -21.88 -98.93
N GLY A 230 -3.80 -20.60 -98.55
CA GLY A 230 -4.21 -19.49 -99.43
C GLY A 230 -3.42 -19.46 -100.75
N GLU A 231 -2.10 -19.57 -100.69
CA GLU A 231 -1.22 -19.64 -101.87
C GLU A 231 -1.57 -20.83 -102.77
N VAL A 232 -1.80 -22.00 -102.18
CA VAL A 232 -2.20 -23.21 -102.94
C VAL A 232 -3.55 -23.02 -103.62
N LEU A 233 -4.52 -22.39 -102.94
CA LEU A 233 -5.84 -22.11 -103.51
C LEU A 233 -5.77 -21.12 -104.67
N GLU A 234 -4.90 -20.12 -104.61
CA GLU A 234 -4.66 -19.18 -105.71
C GLU A 234 -4.11 -19.90 -106.95
N VAL A 235 -3.16 -20.81 -106.76
CA VAL A 235 -2.66 -21.68 -107.85
C VAL A 235 -3.80 -22.53 -108.42
N ILE A 236 -4.61 -23.19 -107.60
CA ILE A 236 -5.74 -24.01 -108.08
C ILE A 236 -6.78 -23.15 -108.83
N HIS A 237 -7.07 -21.95 -108.32
CA HIS A 237 -7.96 -21.00 -108.99
C HIS A 237 -7.44 -20.61 -110.37
N SER A 238 -6.15 -20.28 -110.47
CA SER A 238 -5.50 -19.96 -111.74
C SER A 238 -5.53 -21.14 -112.73
N ILE A 239 -5.35 -22.38 -112.25
CA ILE A 239 -5.44 -23.60 -113.07
C ILE A 239 -6.88 -23.80 -113.55
N ALA A 240 -7.87 -23.60 -112.68
CA ALA A 240 -9.28 -23.72 -113.06
C ALA A 240 -9.67 -22.68 -114.12
N GLU A 241 -9.19 -21.45 -114.00
CA GLU A 241 -9.45 -20.37 -114.96
C GLU A 241 -8.74 -20.63 -116.31
N GLN A 242 -7.49 -21.11 -116.29
CA GLN A 242 -6.79 -21.57 -117.48
C GLN A 242 -7.50 -22.76 -118.15
N THR A 243 -7.98 -23.71 -117.36
CA THR A 243 -8.72 -24.88 -117.85
C THR A 243 -10.04 -24.46 -118.49
N ASN A 244 -10.74 -23.49 -117.90
CA ASN A 244 -11.95 -22.90 -118.45
C ASN A 244 -11.69 -22.21 -119.81
N LEU A 245 -10.59 -21.47 -119.94
CA LEU A 245 -10.16 -20.86 -121.22
C LEU A 245 -9.76 -21.89 -122.26
N LEU A 246 -9.02 -22.94 -121.88
CA LEU A 246 -8.65 -24.04 -122.77
C LEU A 246 -9.88 -24.79 -123.27
N ALA A 247 -10.83 -25.09 -122.38
CA ALA A 247 -12.09 -25.74 -122.71
C ALA A 247 -12.96 -24.89 -123.64
N LEU A 248 -13.01 -23.58 -123.42
CA LEU A 248 -13.69 -22.64 -124.31
C LEU A 248 -13.09 -22.66 -125.72
N ASN A 249 -11.77 -22.61 -125.84
CA ASN A 249 -11.08 -22.69 -127.14
C ASN A 249 -11.35 -24.03 -127.84
N ALA A 250 -11.35 -25.14 -127.08
CA ALA A 250 -11.68 -26.46 -127.60
C ALA A 250 -13.15 -26.56 -128.07
N ALA A 251 -14.10 -25.98 -127.33
CA ALA A 251 -15.51 -25.93 -127.72
C ALA A 251 -15.72 -25.11 -129.01
N ILE A 252 -15.01 -23.99 -129.17
CA ILE A 252 -15.02 -23.18 -130.39
C ILE A 252 -14.50 -23.99 -131.58
N GLU A 253 -13.37 -24.68 -131.43
CA GLU A 253 -12.78 -25.45 -132.54
C GLU A 253 -13.60 -26.71 -132.86
N ALA A 254 -14.23 -27.34 -131.86
CA ALA A 254 -15.17 -28.43 -132.06
C ALA A 254 -16.43 -27.99 -132.81
N ALA A 255 -16.96 -26.80 -132.51
CA ALA A 255 -18.07 -26.20 -133.27
C ALA A 255 -17.67 -25.90 -134.73
N ARG A 256 -16.41 -25.52 -134.95
CA ARG A 256 -15.84 -25.24 -136.28
C ARG A 256 -15.69 -26.50 -137.15
N ALA A 257 -15.47 -27.65 -136.55
CA ALA A 257 -15.37 -28.96 -137.23
C ALA A 257 -16.73 -29.58 -137.63
N GLY A 258 -17.85 -28.95 -137.29
CA GLY A 258 -19.20 -29.40 -137.68
C GLY A 258 -19.59 -30.76 -137.08
N GLU A 259 -20.22 -31.63 -137.88
CA GLU A 259 -20.71 -32.95 -137.41
C GLU A 259 -19.60 -33.88 -136.89
N SER A 260 -18.37 -33.77 -137.41
CA SER A 260 -17.22 -34.55 -136.92
C SER A 260 -16.72 -34.11 -135.54
N GLY A 261 -17.09 -32.92 -135.07
CA GLY A 261 -16.66 -32.33 -133.79
C GLY A 261 -17.66 -32.49 -132.63
N ARG A 262 -18.87 -33.03 -132.87
CA ARG A 262 -19.95 -33.09 -131.86
C ARG A 262 -19.56 -33.77 -130.55
N GLY A 263 -18.84 -34.89 -130.61
CA GLY A 263 -18.39 -35.61 -129.41
C GLY A 263 -17.36 -34.80 -128.61
N PHE A 264 -16.45 -34.10 -129.30
CA PHE A 264 -15.47 -33.21 -128.67
C PHE A 264 -16.11 -31.97 -128.05
N ALA A 265 -17.15 -31.41 -128.69
CA ALA A 265 -17.87 -30.25 -128.16
C ALA A 265 -18.54 -30.55 -126.80
N VAL A 266 -19.17 -31.72 -126.66
CA VAL A 266 -19.80 -32.14 -125.38
C VAL A 266 -18.75 -32.31 -124.27
N VAL A 267 -17.61 -32.93 -124.59
CA VAL A 267 -16.52 -33.08 -123.61
C VAL A 267 -15.92 -31.72 -123.24
N ALA A 268 -15.75 -30.82 -124.20
CA ALA A 268 -15.25 -29.47 -123.94
C ALA A 268 -16.19 -28.66 -123.04
N ASP A 269 -17.51 -28.72 -123.25
CA ASP A 269 -18.49 -28.06 -122.38
C ASP A 269 -18.53 -28.67 -120.96
N GLU A 270 -18.36 -30.00 -120.82
CA GLU A 270 -18.30 -30.65 -119.51
C GLU A 270 -17.03 -30.25 -118.74
N VAL A 271 -15.87 -30.20 -119.41
CA VAL A 271 -14.61 -29.70 -118.83
C VAL A 271 -14.73 -28.23 -118.43
N ARG A 272 -15.41 -27.42 -119.25
CA ARG A 272 -15.67 -26.01 -118.95
C ARG A 272 -16.52 -25.86 -117.69
N ASN A 273 -17.60 -26.63 -117.59
CA ASN A 273 -18.47 -26.62 -116.41
C ASN A 273 -17.70 -27.04 -115.14
N LEU A 274 -16.91 -28.11 -115.24
CA LEU A 274 -16.08 -28.58 -114.14
C LEU A 274 -15.07 -27.51 -113.70
N ALA A 275 -14.41 -26.85 -114.64
CA ALA A 275 -13.47 -25.78 -114.38
C ALA A 275 -14.14 -24.57 -113.69
N GLN A 276 -15.34 -24.17 -114.13
CA GLN A 276 -16.11 -23.10 -113.47
C GLN A 276 -16.51 -23.49 -112.03
N ARG A 277 -16.95 -24.75 -111.81
CA ARG A 277 -17.27 -25.25 -110.47
C ARG A 277 -16.03 -25.30 -109.58
N THR A 278 -14.89 -25.73 -110.10
CA THR A 278 -13.61 -25.72 -109.35
C THR A 278 -13.22 -24.30 -108.96
N ALA A 279 -13.29 -23.33 -109.88
CA ALA A 279 -12.97 -21.92 -109.61
C ALA A 279 -13.90 -21.30 -108.55
N GLN A 280 -15.19 -21.64 -108.59
CA GLN A 280 -16.15 -21.21 -107.58
C GLN A 280 -15.82 -21.81 -106.21
N SER A 281 -15.57 -23.13 -106.13
CA SER A 281 -15.23 -23.77 -104.86
C SER A 281 -13.90 -23.27 -104.30
N THR A 282 -12.88 -22.98 -105.11
CA THR A 282 -11.65 -22.35 -104.61
C THR A 282 -11.91 -20.95 -104.07
N ALA A 283 -12.77 -20.15 -104.70
CA ALA A 283 -13.13 -18.83 -104.18
C ALA A 283 -13.85 -18.92 -102.81
N GLU A 284 -14.77 -19.87 -102.66
CA GLU A 284 -15.46 -20.13 -101.39
C GLU A 284 -14.48 -20.58 -100.29
N ILE A 285 -13.56 -21.52 -100.59
CA ILE A 285 -12.54 -21.97 -99.62
C ILE A 285 -11.59 -20.82 -99.27
N ASN A 286 -11.20 -19.98 -100.23
CA ASN A 286 -10.33 -18.83 -99.99
C ASN A 286 -10.99 -17.83 -99.01
N ALA A 287 -12.30 -17.59 -99.15
CA ALA A 287 -13.05 -16.79 -98.18
C ALA A 287 -13.04 -17.39 -96.76
N ILE A 288 -13.14 -18.72 -96.62
CA ILE A 288 -13.02 -19.41 -95.33
C ILE A 288 -11.61 -19.24 -94.76
N ILE A 289 -10.56 -19.42 -95.56
CA ILE A 289 -9.17 -19.27 -95.14
C ILE A 289 -8.88 -17.83 -94.69
N ALA A 290 -9.38 -16.83 -95.41
CA ALA A 290 -9.27 -15.43 -95.01
C ALA A 290 -9.95 -15.16 -93.66
N ALA A 291 -11.10 -15.78 -93.41
CA ALA A 291 -11.78 -15.70 -92.11
C ALA A 291 -10.97 -16.38 -90.99
N VAL A 292 -10.34 -17.53 -91.27
CA VAL A 292 -9.46 -18.24 -90.31
C VAL A 292 -8.23 -17.38 -89.99
N GLN A 293 -7.56 -16.80 -90.99
CA GLN A 293 -6.41 -15.90 -90.79
C GLN A 293 -6.79 -14.69 -89.92
N LYS A 294 -7.92 -14.05 -90.22
CA LYS A 294 -8.43 -12.93 -89.41
C LYS A 294 -8.73 -13.36 -87.97
N GLY A 295 -9.30 -14.55 -87.79
CA GLY A 295 -9.55 -15.15 -86.47
C GLY A 295 -8.26 -15.41 -85.69
N ALA A 296 -7.24 -15.98 -86.35
CA ALA A 296 -5.93 -16.24 -85.77
C ALA A 296 -5.25 -14.93 -85.33
N ALA A 297 -5.22 -13.91 -86.19
CA ALA A 297 -4.65 -12.60 -85.85
C ALA A 297 -5.36 -11.94 -84.66
N SER A 298 -6.69 -12.04 -84.60
CA SER A 298 -7.47 -11.53 -83.46
C SER A 298 -7.15 -12.29 -82.17
N ALA A 299 -6.96 -13.61 -82.25
CA ALA A 299 -6.61 -14.44 -81.11
C ALA A 299 -5.19 -14.15 -80.58
N VAL A 300 -4.21 -13.91 -81.47
CA VAL A 300 -2.87 -13.44 -81.07
C VAL A 300 -2.96 -12.13 -80.29
N GLN A 301 -3.77 -11.17 -80.75
CA GLN A 301 -3.95 -9.89 -80.07
C GLN A 301 -4.55 -10.05 -78.67
N ALA A 302 -5.51 -10.96 -78.50
CA ALA A 302 -6.10 -11.30 -77.20
C ALA A 302 -5.09 -11.97 -76.26
N ILE A 303 -4.26 -12.88 -76.79
CA ILE A 303 -3.16 -13.53 -76.05
C ILE A 303 -2.12 -12.50 -75.59
N GLU A 304 -1.70 -11.59 -76.46
CA GLU A 304 -0.74 -10.52 -76.13
C GLU A 304 -1.26 -9.60 -74.99
N SER A 305 -2.58 -9.38 -74.97
CA SER A 305 -3.24 -8.67 -73.88
C SER A 305 -3.28 -9.51 -72.59
N GLY A 306 -3.60 -10.80 -72.69
CA GLY A 306 -3.58 -11.74 -71.57
C GLY A 306 -2.21 -11.85 -70.91
N ARG A 307 -1.14 -11.95 -71.73
CA ARG A 307 0.26 -11.97 -71.28
C ARG A 307 0.60 -10.74 -70.44
N ARG A 308 0.28 -9.54 -70.94
CA ARG A 308 0.52 -8.28 -70.22
C ARG A 308 -0.26 -8.18 -68.90
N SER A 309 -1.48 -8.71 -68.85
CA SER A 309 -2.24 -8.78 -67.59
C SER A 309 -1.63 -9.74 -66.59
N SER A 310 -1.14 -10.91 -67.03
CA SER A 310 -0.42 -11.86 -66.17
C SER A 310 0.89 -11.26 -65.63
N GLU A 311 1.67 -10.56 -66.45
CA GLU A 311 2.91 -9.88 -66.02
C GLU A 311 2.65 -8.84 -64.92
N LYS A 312 1.59 -8.04 -65.07
CA LYS A 312 1.14 -7.10 -64.03
C LYS A 312 0.60 -7.78 -62.77
N GLY A 313 0.19 -9.04 -62.85
CA GLY A 313 -0.29 -9.79 -61.69
C GLY A 313 0.83 -10.36 -60.81
N VAL A 314 2.07 -10.36 -61.31
CA VAL A 314 3.25 -10.84 -60.58
C VAL A 314 4.08 -9.68 -59.99
N GLU A 315 3.97 -8.47 -60.56
CA GLU A 315 4.51 -7.22 -59.96
C GLU A 315 3.67 -6.74 -58.76
#